data_AF-F4LLC5-F1
#
_entry.id   AF-F4LLC5-F1
#
_cell.length_a   1.000
_cell.length_b   1.000
_cell.length_c   1.000
_cell.angle_alpha   90.00
_cell.angle_beta   90.00
_cell.angle_gamma   90.00
#
_symmetry.space_group_name_H-M   'P 1'
#
loop_
_entity.id
_entity.type
_entity.pdbx_description
1 polymer ?
#
loop_
_entity_poly.entity_id
_entity_poly.type
_entity_poly.pdbx_seq_one_letter_code
_entity_poly.pdbx_strand_id
1 'polypeptide(L)'
;MKRLFCLLPLLLIINMENCFAQNTDLKYYSSIQDGDYDNNFKGVAAAIFLGDSTEVDDEMIEEFKNKFPEDIRNISKLTRNNLWLCRKALNEWDYKKGEYYLVICADNAYATEAIVLLVTITGKDDFTWWGKVITEKDFAFFENMSDKTE
;
A
#
# COMPACT_ATOMS: atom_id res chain seq x y z
N MET A 1 -2.13 -11.94 21.31
CA MET A 1 -2.00 -10.60 20.72
C MET A 1 -0.91 -10.62 19.66
N LYS A 2 -1.25 -10.91 18.40
CA LYS A 2 -0.34 -10.85 17.24
C LYS A 2 -1.20 -10.74 15.98
N ARG A 3 -1.47 -9.52 15.48
CA ARG A 3 -2.09 -9.30 14.15
C ARG A 3 -1.60 -8.05 13.42
N LEU A 4 -0.59 -7.34 13.96
CA LEU A 4 -0.04 -6.12 13.33
C LEU A 4 1.41 -6.27 12.82
N PHE A 5 2.05 -7.42 13.07
CA PHE A 5 3.41 -7.70 12.57
C PHE A 5 3.45 -8.19 11.11
N CYS A 6 2.29 -8.41 10.48
CA CYS A 6 2.19 -9.08 9.18
C CYS A 6 2.47 -8.19 7.95
N LEU A 7 2.80 -6.91 8.13
CA LEU A 7 3.13 -5.99 7.04
C LEU A 7 4.63 -5.71 6.89
N LEU A 8 5.41 -5.90 7.96
CA LEU A 8 6.87 -5.80 7.94
C LEU A 8 7.54 -6.71 6.88
N PRO A 9 7.08 -7.95 6.63
CA PRO A 9 7.75 -8.78 5.64
C PRO A 9 7.42 -8.40 4.19
N LEU A 10 6.32 -7.69 3.91
CA LEU A 10 6.09 -7.14 2.57
C LEU A 10 7.14 -6.06 2.22
N LEU A 11 7.62 -5.33 3.23
CA LEU A 11 8.68 -4.33 3.11
C LEU A 11 10.07 -4.95 2.91
N LEU A 12 10.38 -6.10 3.54
CA LEU A 12 11.69 -6.75 3.45
C LEU A 12 11.96 -7.42 2.09
N ILE A 13 10.91 -7.77 1.34
CA ILE A 13 11.08 -8.32 -0.02
C ILE A 13 11.51 -7.22 -1.01
N ILE A 14 11.30 -5.95 -0.68
CA ILE A 14 11.76 -4.80 -1.46
C ILE A 14 13.25 -4.59 -1.11
N ASN A 15 14.14 -5.35 -1.76
CA ASN A 15 15.60 -5.10 -1.81
C ASN A 15 15.94 -3.77 -2.55
N MET A 16 15.15 -2.71 -2.33
CA MET A 16 15.56 -1.38 -2.72
C MET A 16 16.37 -0.85 -1.54
N GLU A 17 17.69 -0.89 -1.68
CA GLU A 17 18.66 -0.43 -0.67
C GLU A 17 18.47 1.06 -0.26
N ASN A 18 17.51 1.77 -0.87
CA ASN A 18 17.17 3.18 -0.61
C ASN A 18 15.73 3.41 -0.13
N CYS A 19 14.97 2.38 0.27
CA CYS A 19 13.60 2.56 0.74
C CYS A 19 13.61 3.29 2.12
N PHE A 20 13.56 4.63 2.10
CA PHE A 20 13.40 5.44 3.31
C PHE A 20 11.97 5.29 3.84
N ALA A 21 11.73 4.22 4.58
CA ALA A 21 10.48 3.99 5.29
C ALA A 21 10.37 4.94 6.50
N GLN A 22 10.01 6.21 6.26
CA GLN A 22 9.93 7.21 7.33
C GLN A 22 8.68 7.04 8.22
N ASN A 23 7.68 6.27 7.80
CA ASN A 23 6.58 5.81 8.66
C ASN A 23 5.76 4.70 7.97
N THR A 24 5.72 3.49 8.53
CA THR A 24 4.96 2.35 7.97
C THR A 24 3.70 2.00 8.77
N ASP A 25 3.36 2.82 9.78
CA ASP A 25 2.27 2.50 10.68
C ASP A 25 0.91 2.65 9.99
N LEU A 26 0.10 1.60 10.01
CA LEU A 26 -1.30 1.67 9.60
C LEU A 26 -2.05 2.65 10.50
N LYS A 27 -2.49 3.76 9.92
CA LYS A 27 -3.28 4.77 10.62
C LYS A 27 -4.75 4.60 10.32
N TYR A 28 -5.57 4.84 11.33
CA TYR A 28 -7.02 4.89 11.17
C TYR A 28 -7.44 6.26 10.65
N TYR A 29 -8.27 6.27 9.62
CA TYR A 29 -8.90 7.45 9.07
C TYR A 29 -10.42 7.33 9.15
N SER A 30 -11.10 8.44 9.40
CA SER A 30 -12.56 8.53 9.34
C SER A 30 -12.98 9.88 8.75
N SER A 31 -13.82 9.86 7.71
CA SER A 31 -14.44 11.06 7.11
C SER A 31 -15.16 11.92 8.15
N ILE A 32 -15.77 11.29 9.16
CA ILE A 32 -16.43 11.99 10.27
C ILE A 32 -15.41 12.82 11.08
N GLN A 33 -14.19 12.32 11.25
CA GLN A 33 -13.13 13.08 11.94
C GLN A 33 -12.66 14.27 11.10
N ASP A 34 -12.81 14.19 9.78
CA ASP A 34 -12.52 15.27 8.83
C ASP A 34 -13.72 16.24 8.65
N GLY A 35 -14.84 16.03 9.35
CA GLY A 35 -16.05 16.85 9.24
C GLY A 35 -16.97 16.51 8.06
N ASP A 36 -16.71 15.41 7.34
CA ASP A 36 -17.58 14.87 6.30
C ASP A 36 -18.50 13.79 6.89
N TYR A 37 -19.75 14.19 7.16
CA TYR A 37 -20.77 13.34 7.77
C TYR A 37 -21.61 12.56 6.76
N ASP A 38 -21.51 12.86 5.47
CA ASP A 38 -22.40 12.32 4.44
C ASP A 38 -21.87 11.00 3.87
N ASN A 39 -20.55 10.85 3.77
CA ASN A 39 -19.92 9.71 3.10
C ASN A 39 -19.61 8.53 4.03
N ASN A 40 -19.40 8.77 5.33
CA ASN A 40 -19.06 7.75 6.35
C ASN A 40 -17.92 6.79 5.93
N PHE A 41 -16.97 7.30 5.14
CA PHE A 41 -15.74 6.60 4.82
C PHE A 41 -14.87 6.44 6.06
N LYS A 42 -14.27 5.26 6.19
CA LYS A 42 -13.37 4.92 7.30
C LYS A 42 -12.57 3.67 6.97
N GLY A 43 -11.46 3.52 7.68
CA GLY A 43 -10.61 2.34 7.60
C GLY A 43 -9.20 2.64 8.07
N VAL A 44 -8.30 1.69 7.84
CA VAL A 44 -6.88 1.87 8.09
C VAL A 44 -6.11 1.92 6.77
N ALA A 45 -5.11 2.78 6.70
CA ALA A 45 -4.22 2.84 5.56
C ALA A 45 -2.80 3.32 5.92
N ALA A 46 -1.84 2.96 5.09
CA ALA A 46 -0.46 3.43 5.14
C ALA A 46 0.07 3.59 3.72
N ALA A 47 0.95 4.57 3.52
CA ALA A 47 1.68 4.79 2.28
C ALA A 47 3.18 4.71 2.57
N ILE A 48 3.90 3.96 1.74
CA ILE A 48 5.32 3.72 1.85
C ILE A 48 5.97 4.29 0.61
N PHE A 49 6.89 5.24 0.78
CA PHE A 49 7.68 5.78 -0.33
C PHE A 49 8.64 4.70 -0.85
N LEU A 50 8.60 4.50 -2.17
CA LEU A 50 9.44 3.52 -2.86
C LEU A 50 10.65 4.18 -3.53
N GLY A 51 10.47 5.41 -4.02
CA GLY A 51 11.49 6.13 -4.77
C GLY A 51 10.84 7.04 -5.81
N ASP A 52 11.66 7.78 -6.55
CA ASP A 52 11.22 8.54 -7.71
C ASP A 52 11.70 7.92 -9.03
N SER A 53 11.33 8.53 -10.16
CA SER A 53 11.69 8.05 -11.51
C SER A 53 13.20 7.96 -11.80
N THR A 54 14.06 8.46 -10.92
CA THR A 54 15.53 8.29 -11.01
C THR A 54 16.02 7.06 -10.27
N GLU A 55 15.23 6.54 -9.33
CA GLU A 55 15.55 5.38 -8.48
C GLU A 55 14.75 4.14 -8.86
N VAL A 56 13.53 4.33 -9.40
CA VAL A 56 12.59 3.26 -9.76
C VAL A 56 12.37 3.26 -11.27
N ASP A 57 12.77 2.17 -11.91
CA ASP A 57 12.55 1.93 -13.34
C ASP A 57 11.45 0.87 -13.59
N ASP A 58 11.11 0.69 -14.86
CA ASP A 58 10.06 -0.26 -15.27
C ASP A 58 10.42 -1.72 -14.92
N GLU A 59 11.70 -2.07 -14.88
CA GLU A 59 12.16 -3.42 -14.52
C GLU A 59 11.88 -3.70 -13.04
N MET A 60 12.23 -2.76 -12.15
CA MET A 60 11.91 -2.85 -10.73
C MET A 60 10.40 -2.94 -10.47
N ILE A 61 9.60 -2.20 -11.24
CA ILE A 61 8.13 -2.23 -11.14
C ILE A 61 7.57 -3.59 -11.54
N GLU A 62 8.08 -4.19 -12.63
CA GLU A 62 7.67 -5.53 -13.06
C GLU A 62 8.14 -6.61 -12.09
N GLU A 63 9.38 -6.53 -11.57
CA GLU A 63 9.87 -7.40 -10.51
C GLU A 63 8.99 -7.34 -9.27
N PHE A 64 8.57 -6.14 -8.85
CA PHE A 64 7.63 -5.97 -7.75
C PHE A 64 6.31 -6.68 -8.02
N LYS A 65 5.71 -6.49 -9.20
CA LYS A 65 4.45 -7.16 -9.56
C LYS A 65 4.59 -8.68 -9.58
N ASN A 66 5.72 -9.19 -10.07
CA ASN A 66 6.01 -10.63 -10.18
C ASN A 66 6.23 -11.31 -8.82
N LYS A 67 6.49 -10.55 -7.74
CA LYS A 67 6.54 -11.09 -6.37
C LYS A 67 5.18 -11.50 -5.84
N PHE A 68 4.09 -11.01 -6.44
CA PHE A 68 2.74 -11.43 -6.07
C PHE A 68 2.37 -12.69 -6.87
N PRO A 69 2.00 -13.81 -6.20
CA PRO A 69 1.49 -14.99 -6.87
C PRO A 69 0.34 -14.69 -7.84
N GLU A 70 0.29 -15.44 -8.95
CA GLU A 70 -0.70 -15.23 -10.01
C GLU A 70 -2.15 -15.44 -9.54
N ASP A 71 -2.35 -16.30 -8.54
CA ASP A 71 -3.66 -16.60 -7.95
C ASP A 71 -4.18 -15.51 -7.00
N ILE A 72 -3.34 -14.54 -6.62
CA ILE A 72 -3.79 -13.35 -5.89
C ILE A 72 -4.64 -12.47 -6.80
N ARG A 73 -5.86 -12.19 -6.34
CA ARG A 73 -6.88 -11.43 -7.09
C ARG A 73 -6.41 -10.03 -7.46
N ASN A 74 -6.42 -9.71 -8.75
CA ASN A 74 -6.22 -8.35 -9.28
C ASN A 74 -7.41 -7.43 -8.94
N ILE A 75 -7.10 -6.16 -8.70
CA ILE A 75 -8.10 -5.09 -8.54
C ILE A 75 -8.24 -4.39 -9.89
N SER A 76 -9.45 -4.39 -10.45
CA SER A 76 -9.77 -3.64 -11.67
C SER A 76 -10.44 -2.30 -11.39
N LYS A 77 -10.98 -2.10 -10.17
CA LYS A 77 -11.65 -0.86 -9.76
C LYS A 77 -11.58 -0.67 -8.25
N LEU A 78 -11.33 0.56 -7.81
CA LEU A 78 -11.41 0.96 -6.41
C LEU A 78 -12.85 1.37 -6.03
N THR A 79 -13.28 0.99 -4.84
CA THR A 79 -14.46 1.59 -4.21
C THR A 79 -14.17 3.05 -3.84
N ARG A 80 -15.21 3.85 -3.59
CA ARG A 80 -15.03 5.23 -3.12
C ARG A 80 -14.26 5.29 -1.79
N ASN A 81 -14.53 4.36 -0.88
CA ASN A 81 -13.82 4.26 0.40
C ASN A 81 -12.33 3.94 0.20
N ASN A 82 -12.01 2.97 -0.66
CA ASN A 82 -10.61 2.58 -0.92
C ASN A 82 -9.82 3.71 -1.58
N LEU A 83 -10.43 4.40 -2.54
CA LEU A 83 -9.81 5.57 -3.17
C LEU A 83 -9.58 6.69 -2.15
N TRP A 84 -10.56 6.93 -1.27
CA TRP A 84 -10.45 7.92 -0.21
C TRP A 84 -9.34 7.58 0.79
N LEU A 85 -9.27 6.33 1.27
CA LEU A 85 -8.21 5.84 2.15
C LEU A 85 -6.82 5.99 1.52
N CYS A 86 -6.69 5.61 0.25
CA CYS A 86 -5.43 5.75 -0.49
C CYS A 86 -4.98 7.21 -0.52
N ARG A 87 -5.89 8.14 -0.82
CA ARG A 87 -5.60 9.59 -0.80
C ARG A 87 -5.22 10.09 0.58
N LYS A 88 -5.91 9.64 1.64
CA LYS A 88 -5.58 10.03 3.02
C LYS A 88 -4.15 9.61 3.39
N ALA A 89 -3.77 8.38 3.06
CA ALA A 89 -2.43 7.88 3.33
C ALA A 89 -1.35 8.62 2.52
N LEU A 90 -1.60 8.89 1.23
CA LEU A 90 -0.67 9.65 0.40
C LEU A 90 -0.50 11.10 0.88
N ASN A 91 -1.59 11.77 1.25
CA ASN A 91 -1.59 13.18 1.68
C ASN A 91 -0.91 13.42 3.04
N GLU A 92 -0.45 12.38 3.73
CA GLU A 92 0.47 12.56 4.86
C GLU A 92 1.86 13.00 4.42
N TRP A 93 2.16 12.84 3.13
CA TRP A 93 3.42 13.18 2.49
C TRP A 93 3.24 14.35 1.51
N ASP A 94 4.29 15.16 1.36
CA ASP A 94 4.36 16.19 0.30
C ASP A 94 4.86 15.56 -1.00
N TYR A 95 4.05 14.65 -1.55
CA TYR A 95 4.44 13.84 -2.71
C TYR A 95 4.53 14.67 -3.99
N LYS A 96 5.37 14.20 -4.93
CA LYS A 96 5.64 14.85 -6.20
C LYS A 96 5.37 13.94 -7.38
N LYS A 97 5.12 14.56 -8.52
CA LYS A 97 4.99 13.85 -9.80
C LYS A 97 6.27 13.04 -10.06
N GLY A 98 6.09 11.78 -10.46
CA GLY A 98 7.19 10.85 -10.72
C GLY A 98 7.61 10.01 -9.51
N GLU A 99 6.99 10.22 -8.34
CA GLU A 99 7.20 9.37 -7.18
C GLU A 99 6.32 8.12 -7.20
N TYR A 100 6.84 7.06 -6.60
CA TYR A 100 6.22 5.76 -6.47
C TYR A 100 5.95 5.44 -5.00
N TYR A 101 4.76 4.90 -4.72
CA TYR A 101 4.34 4.54 -3.37
C TYR A 101 3.69 3.17 -3.35
N LEU A 102 3.92 2.43 -2.27
CA LEU A 102 3.11 1.28 -1.92
C LEU A 102 2.06 1.71 -0.91
N VAL A 103 0.78 1.56 -1.25
CA VAL A 103 -0.33 1.94 -0.39
C VAL A 103 -1.13 0.71 0.01
N ILE A 104 -1.32 0.54 1.31
CA ILE A 104 -2.09 -0.57 1.89
C ILE A 104 -3.36 0.02 2.49
N CYS A 105 -4.52 -0.54 2.18
CA CYS A 105 -5.80 -0.12 2.76
C CYS A 105 -6.59 -1.34 3.25
N ALA A 106 -7.23 -1.21 4.41
CA ALA A 106 -8.13 -2.21 4.95
C ALA A 106 -9.28 -1.56 5.73
N ASP A 107 -10.39 -2.28 5.92
CA ASP A 107 -11.57 -1.75 6.62
C ASP A 107 -11.27 -1.43 8.10
N ASN A 108 -10.36 -2.16 8.72
CA ASN A 108 -9.89 -1.95 10.09
C ASN A 108 -8.60 -2.75 10.35
N ALA A 109 -7.97 -2.53 11.51
CA ALA A 109 -6.72 -3.18 11.92
C ALA A 109 -6.81 -4.72 12.10
N TYR A 110 -8.01 -5.31 12.06
CA TYR A 110 -8.25 -6.75 12.22
C TYR A 110 -8.91 -7.36 10.97
N ALA A 111 -8.95 -6.65 9.85
CA ALA A 111 -9.53 -7.15 8.62
C ALA A 111 -8.77 -8.40 8.13
N THR A 112 -9.50 -9.39 7.64
CA THR A 112 -8.94 -10.62 7.04
C THR A 112 -8.53 -10.41 5.59
N GLU A 113 -8.89 -9.27 5.01
CA GLU A 113 -8.55 -8.84 3.66
C GLU A 113 -8.07 -7.39 3.68
N ALA A 114 -7.11 -7.08 2.82
CA ALA A 114 -6.64 -5.74 2.53
C ALA A 114 -6.43 -5.59 1.02
N ILE A 115 -6.28 -4.36 0.57
CA ILE A 115 -5.77 -4.08 -0.77
C ILE A 115 -4.37 -3.51 -0.68
N VAL A 116 -3.53 -3.88 -1.64
CA VAL A 116 -2.20 -3.32 -1.85
C VAL A 116 -2.18 -2.67 -3.22
N LEU A 117 -1.75 -1.42 -3.26
CA LEU A 117 -1.69 -0.60 -4.46
C LEU A 117 -0.25 -0.13 -4.67
N LEU A 118 0.32 -0.47 -5.82
CA LEU A 118 1.50 0.21 -6.34
C LEU A 118 1.01 1.46 -7.07
N VAL A 119 1.35 2.63 -6.53
CA VAL A 119 0.87 3.94 -6.96
C VAL A 119 2.00 4.72 -7.63
N THR A 120 1.72 5.33 -8.77
CA THR A 120 2.62 6.27 -9.45
C THR A 120 1.95 7.64 -9.50
N ILE A 121 2.60 8.65 -8.91
CA ILE A 121 2.08 10.01 -8.91
C ILE A 121 2.26 10.64 -10.29
N THR A 122 1.17 11.04 -10.93
CA THR A 122 1.17 11.63 -12.29
C THR A 122 0.91 13.13 -12.30
N GLY A 123 0.40 13.68 -11.20
CA GLY A 123 0.13 15.11 -11.02
C GLY A 123 -0.22 15.45 -9.58
N LYS A 124 -0.64 16.70 -9.36
CA LYS A 124 -1.15 17.13 -8.05
C LYS A 124 -2.50 16.47 -7.82
N ASP A 125 -2.62 15.63 -6.79
CA ASP A 125 -3.80 14.81 -6.49
C ASP A 125 -4.17 13.76 -7.58
N ASP A 126 -3.30 13.53 -8.56
CA ASP A 126 -3.50 12.59 -9.65
C ASP A 126 -2.45 11.47 -9.62
N PHE A 127 -2.92 10.24 -9.77
CA PHE A 127 -2.06 9.06 -9.76
C PHE A 127 -2.65 7.92 -10.60
N THR A 128 -1.78 7.06 -11.09
CA THR A 128 -2.12 5.74 -11.62
C THR A 128 -1.81 4.67 -10.58
N TRP A 129 -2.41 3.50 -10.72
CA TRP A 129 -2.18 2.42 -9.78
C TRP A 129 -2.30 1.04 -10.43
N TRP A 130 -1.57 0.08 -9.88
CA TRP A 130 -1.78 -1.35 -10.04
C TRP A 130 -2.10 -1.93 -8.66
N GLY A 131 -2.98 -2.94 -8.57
CA GLY A 131 -3.45 -3.39 -7.27
C GLY A 131 -3.84 -4.85 -7.17
N LYS A 132 -3.65 -5.40 -5.97
CA LYS A 132 -4.00 -6.77 -5.58
C LYS A 132 -4.82 -6.75 -4.30
N VAL A 133 -5.74 -7.71 -4.17
CA VAL A 133 -6.41 -8.00 -2.89
C VAL A 133 -5.65 -9.10 -2.20
N ILE A 134 -5.21 -8.83 -0.98
CA ILE A 134 -4.47 -9.77 -0.16
C ILE A 134 -5.31 -10.21 1.04
N THR A 135 -5.14 -11.47 1.42
CA THR A 135 -5.84 -12.11 2.52
C THR A 135 -4.86 -12.52 3.62
N GLU A 136 -5.37 -12.95 4.79
CA GLU A 136 -4.56 -13.52 5.88
C GLU A 136 -3.57 -14.62 5.40
N LYS A 137 -3.94 -15.40 4.38
CA LYS A 137 -3.06 -16.44 3.80
C LYS A 137 -1.91 -15.86 2.98
N ASP A 138 -2.18 -14.80 2.23
CA ASP A 138 -1.19 -14.15 1.37
C ASP A 138 -0.16 -13.40 2.22
N PHE A 139 -0.58 -12.83 3.35
CA PHE A 139 0.36 -12.25 4.32
C PHE A 139 1.39 -13.27 4.78
N ALA A 140 0.96 -14.47 5.19
CA ALA A 140 1.85 -15.55 5.60
C ALA A 140 2.83 -15.95 4.49
N PHE A 141 2.42 -15.89 3.22
CA PHE A 141 3.32 -16.12 2.09
C PHE A 141 4.44 -15.07 2.04
N PHE A 142 4.11 -13.79 2.18
CA PHE A 142 5.10 -12.71 2.22
C PHE A 142 6.03 -12.79 3.45
N GLU A 143 5.50 -13.17 4.62
CA GLU A 143 6.34 -13.44 5.82
C GLU A 143 7.43 -14.47 5.53
N ASN A 144 7.06 -15.59 4.92
CA ASN A 144 7.99 -16.68 4.62
C ASN A 144 8.98 -16.37 3.48
N MET A 145 8.70 -15.38 2.63
CA MET A 145 9.66 -14.91 1.61
C MET A 145 10.74 -14.03 2.22
N SER A 146 10.35 -13.15 3.16
CA SER A 146 11.26 -12.28 3.89
C SER A 146 12.29 -13.06 4.71
N ASP A 147 11.87 -14.14 5.38
CA ASP A 147 12.73 -14.96 6.24
C ASP A 147 13.77 -15.80 5.46
N LYS A 148 13.65 -15.91 4.13
CA LYS A 148 14.57 -16.68 3.28
C LYS A 148 15.65 -15.82 2.62
N THR A 149 15.65 -14.52 2.89
CA THR A 149 16.60 -13.55 2.34
C THR A 149 17.68 -13.11 3.34
N GLU A 150 17.73 -13.72 4.54
CA GLU A 150 18.87 -13.67 5.48
C GLU A 150 19.87 -14.81 5.23
#